data_AF-D4XAP4-F1
#
_entry.id   AF-D4XAP4-F1
#
_cell.length_a   1.000
_cell.length_b   1.000
_cell.length_c   1.000
_cell.angle_alpha   90.00
_cell.angle_beta   90.00
_cell.angle_gamma   90.00
#
_symmetry.space_group_name_H-M   'P 1'
#
loop_
_entity.id
_entity.type
_entity.pdbx_description
1 polymer ?
#
loop_
_entity_poly.entity_id
_entity_poly.type
_entity_poly.pdbx_seq_one_letter_code
_entity_poly.pdbx_strand_id
1 'polypeptide(L)'
;MPIESLDPDALELQIATYMGIIPPCPFCGGNAILSCSVNEQPLFGHGPVYQARISCTNYDCWGSVLQNEHTRDAAQKAVMAQWARRTPHPKQHNDGGADE
;
A
#
# COMPACT_ATOMS: atom_id res chain seq x y z
N MET A 1 -21.17 -2.09 17.17
CA MET A 1 -21.52 -2.02 15.73
C MET A 1 -20.21 -2.11 14.96
N PRO A 2 -20.05 -3.05 14.02
CA PRO A 2 -18.86 -3.05 13.17
C PRO A 2 -18.89 -1.78 12.32
N ILE A 3 -17.80 -1.01 12.34
CA ILE A 3 -17.62 0.14 11.45
C ILE A 3 -17.51 -0.44 10.04
N GLU A 4 -18.49 -0.16 9.18
CA GLU A 4 -18.38 -0.48 7.76
C GLU A 4 -17.08 0.16 7.23
N SER A 5 -16.16 -0.69 6.79
CA SER A 5 -14.93 -0.26 6.11
C SER A 5 -15.35 0.37 4.79
N LEU A 6 -15.56 1.68 4.78
CA LEU A 6 -15.71 2.46 3.56
C LEU A 6 -14.34 2.43 2.87
N ASP A 7 -14.22 1.59 1.84
CA ASP A 7 -13.08 1.65 0.93
C ASP A 7 -12.95 3.08 0.41
N PRO A 8 -11.75 3.68 0.41
CA PRO A 8 -11.59 5.07 0.00
C PRO A 8 -12.00 5.26 -1.46
N ASP A 9 -12.71 6.35 -1.74
CA ASP A 9 -13.18 6.64 -3.08
C ASP A 9 -12.02 7.04 -4.02
N ALA A 10 -12.29 7.08 -5.33
CA ALA A 10 -11.27 7.42 -6.34
C ALA A 10 -10.73 8.85 -6.21
N LEU A 11 -11.52 9.78 -5.67
CA LEU A 11 -11.15 11.17 -5.40
C LEU A 11 -10.28 11.28 -4.14
N GLU A 12 -10.59 10.54 -3.07
CA GLU A 12 -9.78 10.46 -1.85
C GLU A 12 -8.41 9.86 -2.14
N LEU A 13 -8.35 8.82 -2.97
CA LEU A 13 -7.10 8.25 -3.47
C LEU A 13 -6.29 9.25 -4.32
N GLN A 14 -6.96 10.09 -5.11
CA GLN A 14 -6.30 11.17 -5.85
C GLN A 14 -5.74 12.25 -4.92
N ILE A 15 -6.50 12.67 -3.92
CA ILE A 15 -6.05 13.65 -2.92
C ILE A 15 -4.86 13.11 -2.14
N ALA A 16 -4.92 11.86 -1.67
CA ALA A 16 -3.82 11.21 -0.95
C ALA A 16 -2.55 11.15 -1.81
N THR A 17 -2.68 10.81 -3.09
CA THR A 17 -1.57 10.81 -4.05
C THR A 17 -1.01 12.21 -4.28
N TYR A 18 -1.86 13.22 -4.45
CA TYR A 18 -1.46 14.60 -4.75
C TYR A 18 -0.88 15.34 -3.54
N MET A 19 -1.39 15.04 -2.34
CA MET A 19 -0.91 15.59 -1.07
C MET A 19 0.28 14.82 -0.49
N GLY A 20 0.67 13.69 -1.10
CA GLY A 20 1.73 12.82 -0.58
C GLY A 20 1.36 12.15 0.75
N ILE A 21 0.07 12.08 1.08
CA ILE A 21 -0.43 11.46 2.30
C ILE A 21 -0.59 9.97 2.02
N ILE A 22 0.32 9.16 2.56
CA ILE A 22 0.24 7.71 2.45
C ILE A 22 -0.50 7.19 3.69
N PRO A 23 -1.56 6.39 3.54
CA PRO A 23 -2.23 5.76 4.68
C PRO A 23 -1.23 4.97 5.54
N PRO A 24 -1.42 4.93 6.88
CA PRO A 24 -0.59 4.12 7.75
C PRO A 24 -0.65 2.65 7.34
N CYS A 25 0.35 1.89 7.74
CA CYS A 25 0.45 0.48 7.43
C CYS A 25 -0.78 -0.27 7.94
N PRO A 26 -1.51 -0.97 7.06
CA PRO A 26 -2.74 -1.66 7.44
C PRO A 26 -2.49 -2.82 8.42
N PHE A 27 -1.25 -3.27 8.57
CA PHE A 27 -0.90 -4.41 9.43
C PHE A 27 -0.45 -4.01 10.84
N CYS A 28 0.30 -2.91 10.96
CA CYS A 28 0.92 -2.50 12.23
C CYS A 28 0.60 -1.05 12.65
N GLY A 29 -0.13 -0.30 11.83
CA GLY A 29 -0.43 1.12 12.04
C GLY A 29 0.77 2.06 11.90
N GLY A 30 1.97 1.54 11.64
CA GLY A 30 3.19 2.34 11.47
C GLY A 30 3.21 3.15 10.17
N ASN A 31 4.19 4.03 10.03
CA ASN A 31 4.35 4.84 8.83
C ASN A 31 4.66 3.98 7.59
N ALA A 32 4.36 4.53 6.43
CA ALA A 32 4.65 3.94 5.14
C ALA A 32 5.29 4.97 4.20
N ILE A 33 6.11 4.48 3.28
CA ILE A 33 6.79 5.29 2.27
C ILE A 33 6.42 4.80 0.87
N LEU A 34 6.26 5.74 -0.06
CA LEU A 34 6.02 5.49 -1.47
C LEU A 34 7.33 5.74 -2.22
N SER A 35 7.78 4.75 -2.97
CA SER A 35 8.87 4.89 -3.92
C SER A 35 8.38 4.62 -5.33
N CYS A 36 8.95 5.32 -6.31
CA CYS A 36 8.62 5.16 -7.72
C CYS A 36 9.91 5.00 -8.51
N SER A 37 9.93 4.03 -9.42
CA SER A 37 11.00 3.80 -10.37
C SER A 37 10.41 3.65 -11.77
N VAL A 38 11.24 3.83 -12.78
CA VAL A 38 10.88 3.56 -14.18
C VAL A 38 11.89 2.57 -14.74
N ASN A 39 11.37 1.55 -15.41
CA ASN A 39 12.16 0.71 -16.27
C ASN A 39 11.97 1.21 -17.71
N GLU A 40 12.93 1.99 -18.19
CA GLU A 40 12.91 2.59 -19.54
C GLU A 40 13.21 1.56 -20.64
N GLN A 41 13.78 0.40 -20.29
CA GLN A 41 14.17 -0.65 -21.22
C GLN A 41 13.72 -2.02 -20.70
N PRO A 42 12.42 -2.33 -20.72
CA PRO A 42 11.96 -3.66 -20.34
C PRO A 42 12.45 -4.70 -21.37
N LEU A 43 12.79 -5.89 -20.87
CA LEU A 43 13.48 -6.98 -21.57
C LEU A 43 12.82 -7.47 -22.88
N PHE A 44 11.61 -7.02 -23.20
CA PHE A 44 10.81 -7.50 -24.33
C PHE A 44 10.28 -6.38 -25.24
N GLY A 45 10.84 -5.18 -25.19
CA GLY A 45 10.53 -4.10 -26.15
C GLY A 45 9.12 -3.48 -26.02
N HIS A 46 8.38 -3.85 -24.99
CA HIS A 46 7.20 -3.09 -24.58
C HIS A 46 7.66 -1.71 -24.06
N GLY A 47 6.85 -0.66 -24.16
CA GLY A 47 7.25 0.70 -23.74
C GLY A 47 7.68 0.80 -22.26
N PRO A 48 8.08 1.99 -21.79
CA PRO A 48 8.55 2.17 -20.40
C PRO A 48 7.50 1.66 -19.40
N VAL A 49 7.99 0.99 -18.35
CA VAL A 49 7.16 0.48 -17.24
C VAL A 49 7.46 1.30 -16.00
N TYR A 50 6.45 1.97 -15.46
CA TYR A 50 6.54 2.70 -14.20
C TYR A 50 6.14 1.77 -13.07
N GLN A 51 7.03 1.65 -12.09
CA GLN A 51 6.81 0.84 -10.91
C GLN A 51 6.64 1.75 -9.70
N ALA A 52 5.57 1.55 -8.95
CA ALA A 52 5.32 2.23 -7.68
C ALA A 52 5.24 1.19 -6.56
N ARG A 53 5.88 1.48 -5.43
CA ARG A 53 5.91 0.61 -4.26
C ARG A 53 5.58 1.40 -3.01
N ILE A 54 4.65 0.89 -2.20
CA ILE A 54 4.44 1.35 -0.82
C ILE A 54 5.04 0.31 0.12
N SER A 55 5.83 0.76 1.09
CA SER A 55 6.44 -0.11 2.11
C SER A 55 6.27 0.49 3.49
N CYS A 56 5.95 -0.34 4.48
CA CYS A 56 5.99 0.02 5.88
C CYS A 56 7.44 0.31 6.30
N THR A 57 7.62 1.36 7.09
CA THR A 57 8.94 1.73 7.65
C THR A 57 9.29 0.94 8.91
N ASN A 58 8.34 0.20 9.48
CA ASN A 58 8.62 -0.73 10.56
C ASN A 58 9.24 -2.01 9.99
N TYR A 59 10.53 -2.21 10.25
CA TYR A 59 11.30 -3.36 9.80
C TYR A 59 10.80 -4.69 10.34
N ASP A 60 10.01 -4.73 11.40
CA ASP A 60 9.42 -5.99 11.90
C ASP A 60 8.13 -6.36 11.17
N CYS A 61 7.50 -5.39 10.49
CA CYS A 61 6.21 -5.59 9.83
C CYS A 61 6.35 -6.11 8.40
N TRP A 62 7.39 -5.68 7.67
CA TRP A 62 7.67 -6.04 6.27
C TRP A 62 6.51 -5.82 5.27
N GLY A 63 5.47 -5.08 5.66
CA GLY A 63 4.31 -4.82 4.81
C GLY A 63 4.72 -4.02 3.57
N SER A 64 4.54 -4.59 2.39
CA SER A 64 4.86 -3.92 1.13
C SER A 64 3.89 -4.29 0.02
N VAL A 65 3.66 -3.37 -0.90
CA VAL A 65 2.82 -3.51 -2.08
C VAL A 65 3.52 -2.85 -3.26
N LEU A 66 3.47 -3.49 -4.42
CA LEU A 66 4.10 -3.01 -5.65
C LEU A 66 3.13 -3.13 -6.82
N GLN A 67 3.09 -2.09 -7.64
CA GLN A 67 2.29 -2.04 -8.86
C GLN A 67 3.13 -1.52 -10.03
N ASN A 68 2.82 -2.03 -11.23
CA ASN A 68 3.48 -1.67 -12.48
C ASN A 68 2.44 -1.15 -13.46
N GLU A 69 2.70 0.00 -14.08
CA GLU A 69 1.79 0.62 -15.04
C GLU A 69 2.56 1.33 -16.16
N HIS A 70 1.86 1.73 -17.22
CA HIS A 70 2.45 2.44 -18.36
C HIS A 70 2.62 3.95 -18.13
N THR A 71 2.14 4.48 -17.00
CA THR A 71 2.38 5.87 -16.59
C THR A 71 2.67 5.94 -15.09
N ARG A 72 3.43 6.97 -14.67
CA ARG A 72 3.74 7.21 -13.25
C ARG A 72 2.47 7.40 -12.41
N ASP A 73 1.53 8.19 -12.90
CA ASP A 73 0.28 8.50 -12.17
C ASP A 73 -0.59 7.25 -11.99
N ALA A 74 -0.73 6.42 -13.03
CA ALA A 74 -1.43 5.15 -12.92
C ALA A 74 -0.77 4.22 -11.90
N ALA A 75 0.56 4.10 -11.91
CA ALA A 75 1.29 3.26 -10.96
C ALA A 75 1.05 3.71 -9.51
N GLN A 76 1.10 5.02 -9.26
CA GLN A 76 0.87 5.62 -7.94
C GLN A 76 -0.56 5.39 -7.45
N LYS A 77 -1.56 5.63 -8.30
CA LYS A 77 -2.97 5.39 -7.97
C LYS A 77 -3.24 3.92 -7.69
N ALA A 78 -2.72 3.03 -8.52
CA ALA A 78 -2.90 1.58 -8.37
C ALA A 78 -2.28 1.08 -7.05
N VAL A 79 -1.05 1.50 -6.73
CA VAL A 79 -0.39 1.06 -5.48
C VAL A 79 -1.08 1.63 -4.24
N MET A 80 -1.53 2.88 -4.27
CA MET A 80 -2.29 3.51 -3.18
C MET A 80 -3.63 2.80 -2.96
N ALA A 81 -4.37 2.51 -4.04
CA ALA A 81 -5.64 1.79 -3.95
C ALA A 81 -5.45 0.39 -3.36
N GLN A 82 -4.42 -0.33 -3.79
CA GLN A 82 -4.11 -1.64 -3.24
C GLN A 82 -3.64 -1.58 -1.79
N TRP A 83 -2.87 -0.54 -1.41
CA TRP A 83 -2.43 -0.34 -0.03
C TRP A 83 -3.62 -0.06 0.91
N ALA A 84 -4.55 0.80 0.49
CA ALA A 84 -5.68 1.20 1.30
C ALA A 84 -6.74 0.09 1.47
N ARG A 85 -6.94 -0.75 0.44
CA ARG A 85 -7.87 -1.90 0.50
C ARG A 85 -7.40 -3.05 1.39
N ARG A 86 -6.13 -3.05 1.81
CA ARG A 86 -5.65 -4.06 2.74
C ARG A 86 -6.26 -3.77 4.11
N THR A 87 -7.14 -4.65 4.54
CA THR A 87 -7.60 -4.69 5.93
C THR A 87 -6.55 -5.44 6.76
N PRO A 88 -6.25 -5.00 8.00
CA PRO A 88 -5.54 -5.84 8.94
C PRO A 88 -6.27 -7.18 9.01
N HIS A 89 -5.56 -8.29 8.81
CA HIS A 89 -6.01 -9.49 9.48
C HIS A 89 -6.02 -9.13 10.97
N PRO A 90 -7.16 -9.29 11.68
CA PRO A 90 -7.13 -9.16 13.13
C PRO A 90 -6.02 -10.10 13.58
N LYS A 91 -4.97 -9.52 14.20
CA LYS A 91 -4.00 -10.31 14.95
C LYS A 91 -4.87 -11.19 15.84
N GLN A 92 -4.84 -12.51 15.62
CA GLN A 92 -5.37 -13.43 16.62
C GLN A 92 -4.63 -13.05 17.90
N HIS A 93 -5.37 -12.48 18.82
CA HIS A 93 -4.92 -12.24 20.17
C HIS A 93 -4.69 -13.63 20.73
N ASN A 94 -3.45 -14.12 20.64
CA ASN A 94 -3.00 -15.20 21.50
C ASN A 94 -2.96 -14.58 22.90
N ASP A 95 -4.12 -14.49 23.54
CA ASP A 95 -4.19 -14.60 25.00
C ASP A 95 -3.64 -15.98 25.31
N GLY A 96 -2.32 -16.03 25.53
CA GLY A 96 -1.69 -17.10 26.25
C GLY A 96 -2.26 -17.06 27.66
N GLY A 97 -3.42 -17.69 27.84
CA GLY A 97 -3.88 -18.16 29.13
C GLY A 97 -2.87 -19.18 29.63
N ALA A 98 -1.93 -18.71 30.44
CA ALA A 98 -1.22 -19.56 31.37
C ALA A 98 -2.09 -19.60 32.64
N ASP A 99 -3.02 -20.55 32.65
CA ASP A 99 -3.42 -21.21 33.89
C ASP A 99 -2.18 -21.95 34.42
N GLU A 100 -1.65 -21.51 35.57
CA GLU A 100 -1.22 -22.30 36.74
C GLU A 100 -0.44 -21.43 37.74
#